data_AF-A0A2P4QZ46-F1
#
_entry.id   AF-A0A2P4QZ46-F1
#
_cell.length_a   1.000
_cell.length_b   1.000
_cell.length_c   1.000
_cell.angle_alpha   90.00
_cell.angle_beta   90.00
_cell.angle_gamma   90.00
#
_symmetry.space_group_name_H-M   'P 1'
#
loop_
_entity.id
_entity.type
_entity.pdbx_description
1 polymer ?
#
loop_
_entity_poly.entity_id
_entity_poly.type
_entity_poly.pdbx_seq_one_letter_code
_entity_poly.pdbx_strand_id
1 'polypeptide(L)'
;MSYSKNKLINDALNRSYALLDQNLNSDTFYELRKQILLDDESLTENEKSEAIIIITKIYDYDKLLFNEGTKRICENCNQECLAITYCEYCVRNYLKVKFSNWTSGNVIIDNLIQECQMKTIVPHLIPEWIPYNNLQNIEYLTKGGFSEIYMAIWIDGYFIGWNTERQQLKRYGAHGVVLKRLENVENANQNWIEEVCNLNIKTVDKLI
;
A
#
# COMPACT_ATOMS: atom_id res chain seq x y z
N MET A 1 -5.60 11.79 13.61
CA MET A 1 -5.64 10.59 12.73
C MET A 1 -5.11 9.42 13.57
N SER A 2 -5.78 8.26 13.57
CA SER A 2 -5.34 7.09 14.35
C SER A 2 -4.42 6.24 13.46
N TYR A 3 -3.16 6.08 13.85
CA TYR A 3 -2.15 5.29 13.14
C TYR A 3 -2.12 3.83 13.60
N SER A 4 -2.43 3.60 14.88
CA SER A 4 -2.62 2.27 15.48
C SER A 4 -4.02 2.16 16.09
N LYS A 5 -4.46 0.93 16.40
CA LYS A 5 -5.62 0.69 17.26
C LYS A 5 -5.32 1.00 18.74
N ASN A 6 -4.04 1.09 19.11
CA ASN A 6 -3.59 1.42 20.45
C ASN A 6 -3.52 2.94 20.65
N LYS A 7 -4.28 3.44 21.63
CA LYS A 7 -4.33 4.87 21.97
C LYS A 7 -2.97 5.40 22.45
N LEU A 8 -2.24 4.65 23.27
CA LEU A 8 -0.94 5.09 23.81
C LEU A 8 0.08 5.33 22.70
N ILE A 9 0.11 4.43 21.71
CA ILE A 9 0.95 4.58 20.52
C ILE A 9 0.57 5.85 19.76
N ASN A 10 -0.72 6.09 19.51
CA ASN A 10 -1.17 7.29 18.81
C ASN A 10 -0.81 8.57 19.56
N ASP A 11 -0.98 8.58 20.88
CA ASP A 11 -0.65 9.73 21.73
C ASP A 11 0.86 10.01 21.68
N ALA A 12 1.72 8.99 21.80
CA ALA A 12 3.17 9.13 21.67
C ALA A 12 3.62 9.58 20.27
N LEU A 13 3.00 9.07 19.21
CA LEU A 13 3.26 9.48 17.82
C LEU A 13 2.93 10.95 17.58
N ASN A 14 1.83 11.44 18.15
CA ASN A 14 1.43 12.84 18.03
C ASN A 14 2.34 13.75 18.87
N ARG A 15 2.69 13.35 20.11
CA ARG A 15 3.62 14.08 20.97
C ARG A 15 5.00 14.20 20.32
N SER A 16 5.57 13.10 19.86
CA SER A 16 6.90 13.10 19.23
C SER A 16 6.97 13.99 17.98
N TYR A 17 5.88 14.05 17.19
CA TYR A 17 5.80 14.95 16.04
C TYR A 17 5.74 16.42 16.46
N ALA A 18 4.95 16.75 17.50
CA ALA A 18 4.78 18.12 17.98
C ALA A 18 6.03 18.72 18.66
N LEU A 19 6.96 17.87 19.11
CA LEU A 19 8.20 18.30 19.76
C LEU A 19 9.30 18.73 18.77
N LEU A 20 9.16 18.45 17.48
CA LEU A 20 10.20 18.66 16.48
C LEU A 20 9.89 19.86 15.58
N ASP A 21 10.96 20.57 15.17
CA ASP A 21 10.87 21.62 14.16
C ASP A 21 10.60 21.00 12.77
N GLN A 22 9.55 21.49 12.11
CA GLN A 22 9.14 21.01 10.78
C GLN A 22 10.05 21.50 9.65
N ASN A 23 10.96 22.44 9.93
CA ASN A 23 11.96 22.90 8.97
C ASN A 23 13.21 22.00 8.92
N LEU A 24 13.30 20.99 9.78
CA LEU A 24 14.40 20.02 9.74
C LEU A 24 14.37 19.23 8.43
N ASN A 25 15.55 18.84 7.94
CA ASN A 25 15.61 17.88 6.84
C ASN A 25 15.01 16.52 7.26
N SER A 26 14.45 15.80 6.30
CA SER A 26 13.70 14.56 6.53
C SER A 26 14.48 13.51 7.33
N ASP A 27 15.76 13.29 7.00
CA ASP A 27 16.61 12.29 7.65
C ASP A 27 16.83 12.65 9.14
N THR A 28 17.14 13.92 9.43
CA THR A 28 17.30 14.41 10.81
C THR A 28 15.99 14.37 11.59
N PHE A 29 14.88 14.75 10.96
CA PHE A 29 13.56 14.68 11.60
C PHE A 29 13.20 13.25 11.99
N TYR A 30 13.44 12.29 11.10
CA TYR A 30 13.19 10.86 11.35
C TYR A 30 14.02 10.32 12.52
N GLU A 31 15.33 10.56 12.52
CA GLU A 31 16.21 10.02 13.57
C GLU A 31 15.90 10.62 14.95
N LEU A 32 15.65 11.93 15.03
CA LEU A 32 15.25 12.56 16.30
C LEU A 32 13.89 12.04 16.79
N ARG A 33 12.92 11.89 15.88
CA ARG A 33 11.59 11.37 16.25
C ARG A 33 11.67 9.94 16.75
N LYS A 34 12.50 9.11 16.13
CA LYS A 34 12.76 7.73 16.54
C LYS A 34 13.36 7.68 17.95
N GLN A 35 14.33 8.54 18.25
CA GLN A 35 14.92 8.62 19.59
C GLN A 35 13.89 9.01 20.65
N ILE A 36 13.06 10.04 20.37
CA ILE A 36 11.97 10.45 21.28
C ILE A 36 11.03 9.28 21.61
N LEU A 37 10.66 8.47 20.61
CA LEU A 37 9.79 7.31 20.83
C LEU A 37 10.48 6.18 21.61
N LEU A 38 11.78 5.97 21.41
CA LEU A 38 12.56 4.99 22.17
C LEU A 38 12.68 5.38 23.65
N ASP A 39 12.79 6.66 23.93
CA ASP A 39 12.93 7.24 25.27
C ASP A 39 11.56 7.48 25.96
N ASP A 40 10.44 7.26 25.28
CA ASP A 40 9.11 7.45 25.86
C ASP A 40 8.79 6.35 26.89
N GLU A 41 8.95 6.70 28.17
CA GLU A 41 8.70 5.83 29.32
C GLU A 41 7.23 5.38 29.45
N SER A 42 6.29 6.04 28.76
CA SER A 42 4.88 5.64 28.76
C SER A 42 4.57 4.46 27.83
N LEU A 43 5.53 4.04 27.00
CA LEU A 43 5.39 2.90 26.10
C LEU A 43 6.17 1.69 26.60
N THR A 44 5.58 0.51 26.44
CA THR A 44 6.30 -0.76 26.55
C THR A 44 7.23 -0.98 25.34
N GLU A 45 8.22 -1.86 25.45
CA GLU A 45 9.15 -2.17 24.33
C GLU A 45 8.43 -2.66 23.06
N ASN A 46 7.33 -3.39 23.21
CA ASN A 46 6.49 -3.79 22.08
C ASN A 46 5.78 -2.60 21.43
N GLU A 47 5.25 -1.67 22.22
CA GLU A 47 4.59 -0.47 21.72
C GLU A 47 5.58 0.50 21.07
N LYS A 48 6.79 0.63 21.63
CA LYS A 48 7.89 1.38 20.99
C LYS A 48 8.24 0.78 19.63
N SER A 49 8.38 -0.54 19.57
CA SER A 49 8.67 -1.24 18.32
C SER A 49 7.58 -1.00 17.26
N GLU A 50 6.31 -1.07 17.66
CA GLU A 50 5.18 -0.77 16.77
C GLU A 50 5.18 0.71 16.32
N ALA A 51 5.42 1.66 17.23
CA ALA A 51 5.52 3.08 16.91
C ALA A 51 6.65 3.38 15.92
N ILE A 52 7.81 2.74 16.10
CA ILE A 52 8.97 2.86 15.20
C ILE A 52 8.64 2.31 13.81
N ILE A 53 7.96 1.16 13.73
CA ILE A 53 7.52 0.60 12.44
C ILE A 53 6.59 1.59 11.74
N ILE A 54 5.67 2.23 12.47
CA ILE A 54 4.74 3.21 11.90
C ILE A 54 5.50 4.42 11.34
N ILE A 55 6.38 5.07 12.12
CA ILE A 55 7.12 6.24 11.62
C ILE A 55 8.08 5.90 10.49
N THR A 56 8.67 4.69 10.50
CA THR A 56 9.58 4.26 9.43
C THR A 56 8.81 4.02 8.13
N LYS A 57 7.58 3.49 8.19
CA LYS A 57 6.73 3.37 6.98
C LYS A 57 6.35 4.73 6.40
N ILE A 58 6.07 5.73 7.25
CA ILE A 58 5.79 7.10 6.81
C ILE A 58 7.03 7.69 6.15
N TYR A 59 8.18 7.59 6.81
CA TYR A 59 9.45 8.07 6.29
C TYR A 59 9.84 7.39 4.95
N ASP A 60 9.67 6.08 4.84
CA ASP A 60 9.87 5.35 3.57
C ASP A 60 8.96 5.87 2.45
N TYR A 61 7.70 6.14 2.76
CA TYR A 61 6.74 6.69 1.81
C TYR A 61 7.21 8.07 1.32
N ASP A 62 7.60 8.96 2.24
CA ASP A 62 8.05 10.31 1.89
C ASP A 62 9.32 10.27 1.02
N LYS A 63 10.30 9.45 1.38
CA LYS A 63 11.52 9.27 0.58
C LYS A 63 11.23 8.82 -0.84
N LEU A 64 10.32 7.86 -1.01
CA LEU A 64 9.95 7.35 -2.32
C LEU A 64 9.11 8.35 -3.12
N LEU A 65 8.23 9.10 -2.45
CA LEU A 65 7.38 10.10 -3.07
C LEU A 65 8.20 11.28 -3.61
N PHE A 66 9.12 11.80 -2.80
CA PHE A 66 9.98 12.92 -3.18
C PHE A 66 11.27 12.49 -3.89
N ASN A 67 11.56 11.19 -3.92
CA ASN A 67 12.80 10.61 -4.43
C ASN A 67 14.05 11.24 -3.76
N GLU A 68 13.97 11.44 -2.45
CA GLU A 68 14.96 12.13 -1.63
C GLU A 68 15.38 11.32 -0.40
N GLY A 69 16.49 11.72 0.21
CA GLY A 69 17.06 11.10 1.41
C GLY A 69 18.13 10.05 1.11
N THR A 70 18.71 9.50 2.18
CA THR A 70 19.85 8.59 2.08
C THR A 70 19.49 7.25 1.44
N LYS A 71 20.19 6.85 0.36
CA LYS A 71 20.03 5.53 -0.26
C LYS A 71 20.83 4.46 0.48
N ARG A 72 20.40 3.20 0.34
CA ARG A 72 21.14 2.03 0.82
C ARG A 72 21.25 0.97 -0.28
N ILE A 73 22.23 0.08 -0.17
CA ILE A 73 22.31 -1.09 -1.05
C ILE A 73 21.38 -2.18 -0.50
N CYS A 74 20.49 -2.71 -1.34
CA CYS A 74 19.68 -3.85 -0.99
C CYS A 74 20.52 -5.13 -1.00
N GLU A 75 20.52 -5.88 0.11
CA GLU A 75 21.23 -7.15 0.25
C GLU A 75 20.72 -8.27 -0.68
N ASN A 76 19.47 -8.19 -1.16
CA ASN A 76 18.87 -9.23 -2.00
C ASN A 76 19.15 -9.03 -3.49
N CYS A 77 19.14 -7.78 -3.97
CA CYS A 77 19.29 -7.49 -5.41
C CYS A 77 20.51 -6.63 -5.75
N ASN A 78 21.29 -6.19 -4.75
CA ASN A 78 22.46 -5.31 -4.90
C ASN A 78 22.19 -3.98 -5.61
N GLN A 79 20.94 -3.52 -5.60
CA GLN A 79 20.57 -2.21 -6.15
C GLN A 79 20.47 -1.17 -5.04
N GLU A 80 20.83 0.08 -5.36
CA GLU A 80 20.56 1.22 -4.50
C GLU A 80 19.05 1.47 -4.40
N CYS A 81 18.52 1.41 -3.19
CA CYS A 81 17.11 1.63 -2.89
C CYS A 81 16.92 2.67 -1.78
N LEU A 82 15.76 3.34 -1.78
CA LEU A 82 15.46 4.41 -0.83
C LEU A 82 14.81 3.91 0.47
N ALA A 83 13.85 3.00 0.38
CA ALA A 83 13.10 2.54 1.53
C ALA A 83 13.96 1.70 2.48
N ILE A 84 13.75 1.86 3.79
CA ILE A 84 14.38 1.09 4.86
C ILE A 84 13.68 -0.25 5.03
N THR A 85 12.34 -0.26 5.07
CA THR A 85 11.55 -1.45 5.44
C THR A 85 11.41 -2.47 4.31
N TYR A 86 11.68 -2.09 3.07
CA TYR A 86 11.68 -2.98 1.90
C TYR A 86 12.57 -2.40 0.79
N CYS A 87 12.71 -3.16 -0.31
CA CYS A 87 13.35 -2.67 -1.52
C CYS A 87 12.31 -2.58 -2.63
N GLU A 88 12.11 -1.38 -3.18
CA GLU A 88 11.16 -1.11 -4.26
C GLU A 88 11.43 -1.96 -5.51
N TYR A 89 12.71 -2.26 -5.79
CA TYR A 89 13.08 -3.12 -6.91
C TYR A 89 12.76 -4.60 -6.66
N CYS A 90 13.00 -5.10 -5.44
CA CYS A 90 12.62 -6.48 -5.08
C CYS A 90 11.11 -6.67 -5.18
N VAL A 91 10.32 -5.69 -4.71
CA VAL A 91 8.86 -5.70 -4.85
C VAL A 91 8.46 -5.71 -6.32
N ARG A 92 9.00 -4.82 -7.16
CA ARG A 92 8.71 -4.78 -8.60
C ARG A 92 9.10 -6.09 -9.31
N ASN A 93 10.24 -6.67 -8.98
CA ASN A 93 10.68 -7.96 -9.54
C ASN A 93 9.75 -9.10 -9.14
N TYR A 94 9.31 -9.13 -7.87
CA TYR A 94 8.29 -10.07 -7.41
C TYR A 94 6.99 -9.92 -8.23
N LEU A 95 6.52 -8.69 -8.44
CA LEU A 95 5.31 -8.43 -9.22
C LEU A 95 5.46 -8.90 -10.67
N LYS A 96 6.58 -8.60 -11.34
CA LYS A 96 6.85 -9.03 -12.73
C LYS A 96 6.73 -10.54 -12.90
N VAL A 97 7.24 -11.32 -11.95
CA VAL A 97 7.14 -12.79 -11.97
C VAL A 97 5.68 -13.26 -11.85
N LYS A 98 4.80 -12.46 -11.27
CA LYS A 98 3.37 -12.77 -11.11
C LYS A 98 2.50 -12.28 -12.26
N PHE A 99 3.02 -11.52 -13.22
CA PHE A 99 2.23 -10.98 -14.34
C PHE A 99 1.56 -12.08 -15.17
N SER A 100 2.19 -13.24 -15.32
CA SER A 100 1.61 -14.39 -16.04
C SER A 100 0.62 -15.20 -15.21
N ASN A 101 0.51 -14.97 -13.90
CA ASN A 101 -0.27 -15.82 -13.01
C ASN A 101 -1.74 -15.40 -12.91
N TRP A 102 -2.08 -14.23 -13.43
CA TRP A 102 -3.44 -13.73 -13.51
C TRP A 102 -3.59 -12.89 -14.78
N THR A 103 -4.77 -12.95 -15.39
CA THR A 103 -5.15 -12.12 -16.54
C THR A 103 -6.64 -11.84 -16.44
N SER A 104 -7.04 -10.64 -16.81
CA SER A 104 -8.44 -10.26 -16.95
C SER A 104 -9.09 -10.84 -18.22
N GLY A 105 -8.31 -11.45 -19.11
CA GLY A 105 -8.73 -11.75 -20.48
C GLY A 105 -8.78 -10.51 -21.39
N ASN A 106 -8.50 -9.31 -20.86
CA ASN A 106 -8.42 -8.06 -21.60
C ASN A 106 -6.99 -7.50 -21.54
N VAL A 107 -6.29 -7.57 -22.68
CA VAL A 107 -4.90 -7.14 -22.79
C VAL A 107 -4.67 -5.66 -22.44
N ILE A 108 -5.66 -4.79 -22.68
CA ILE A 108 -5.55 -3.36 -22.37
C ILE A 108 -5.55 -3.16 -20.85
N ILE A 109 -6.43 -3.87 -20.14
CA ILE A 109 -6.53 -3.81 -18.68
C ILE A 109 -5.29 -4.44 -18.04
N ASP A 110 -4.86 -5.59 -18.53
CA ASP A 110 -3.68 -6.27 -17.99
C ASP A 110 -2.43 -5.40 -18.12
N ASN A 111 -2.21 -4.81 -19.30
CA ASN A 111 -1.08 -3.90 -19.54
C ASN A 111 -1.15 -2.68 -18.61
N LEU A 112 -2.33 -2.10 -18.41
CA LEU A 112 -2.50 -0.98 -17.49
C LEU A 112 -2.15 -1.35 -16.05
N ILE A 113 -2.67 -2.47 -15.53
CA ILE A 113 -2.40 -2.88 -14.15
C ILE A 113 -0.88 -3.11 -13.99
N GLN A 114 -0.24 -3.77 -14.96
CA GLN A 114 1.21 -3.97 -14.96
C GLN A 114 1.97 -2.63 -14.95
N GLU A 115 1.57 -1.66 -15.76
CA GLU A 115 2.16 -0.31 -15.76
C GLU A 115 2.00 0.39 -14.41
N CYS A 116 0.80 0.37 -13.82
CA CYS A 116 0.58 0.99 -12.51
C CYS A 116 1.44 0.28 -11.43
N GLN A 117 1.50 -1.06 -11.44
CA GLN A 117 2.31 -1.87 -10.52
C GLN A 117 3.81 -1.51 -10.59
N MET A 118 4.32 -1.12 -11.76
CA MET A 118 5.71 -0.68 -11.93
C MET A 118 5.97 0.74 -11.41
N LYS A 119 4.93 1.57 -11.33
CA LYS A 119 5.00 2.94 -10.81
C LYS A 119 4.72 3.00 -9.31
N THR A 120 4.01 2.02 -8.74
CA THR A 120 3.68 2.01 -7.32
C THR A 120 4.92 2.09 -6.44
N ILE A 121 4.86 2.98 -5.45
CA ILE A 121 5.92 3.17 -4.47
C ILE A 121 5.70 2.32 -3.21
N VAL A 122 4.46 2.10 -2.76
CA VAL A 122 4.17 1.38 -1.50
C VAL A 122 3.31 0.12 -1.69
N PRO A 123 3.56 -0.96 -0.91
CA PRO A 123 2.85 -2.22 -1.03
C PRO A 123 1.31 -2.14 -1.01
N HIS A 124 0.73 -1.34 -0.10
CA HIS A 124 -0.72 -1.29 0.07
C HIS A 124 -1.46 -0.56 -1.06
N LEU A 125 -0.73 0.19 -1.90
CA LEU A 125 -1.25 0.88 -3.07
C LEU A 125 -1.02 0.10 -4.37
N ILE A 126 -0.47 -1.12 -4.31
CA ILE A 126 -0.27 -1.95 -5.50
C ILE A 126 -1.66 -2.34 -6.04
N PRO A 127 -2.00 -1.92 -7.27
CA PRO A 127 -3.23 -2.36 -7.90
C PRO A 127 -3.08 -3.83 -8.30
N GLU A 128 -4.19 -4.56 -8.25
CA GLU A 128 -4.20 -5.96 -8.65
C GLU A 128 -5.54 -6.32 -9.28
N TRP A 129 -5.48 -7.29 -10.18
CA TRP A 129 -6.64 -8.01 -10.63
C TRP A 129 -7.05 -9.04 -9.58
N ILE A 130 -8.31 -9.02 -9.19
CA ILE A 130 -8.86 -9.93 -8.19
C ILE A 130 -9.80 -10.91 -8.90
N PRO A 131 -9.48 -12.21 -8.92
CA PRO A 131 -10.39 -13.22 -9.43
C PRO A 131 -11.71 -13.21 -8.67
N TYR A 132 -12.84 -13.37 -9.36
CA TYR A 132 -14.16 -13.32 -8.72
C TYR A 132 -14.30 -14.36 -7.60
N ASN A 133 -13.66 -15.52 -7.74
CA ASN A 133 -13.67 -16.60 -6.75
C ASN A 133 -12.93 -16.23 -5.45
N ASN A 134 -12.14 -15.16 -5.43
CA ASN A 134 -11.50 -14.64 -4.22
C ASN A 134 -12.41 -13.67 -3.45
N LEU A 135 -13.65 -13.46 -3.93
CA LEU A 135 -14.68 -12.67 -3.26
C LEU A 135 -15.77 -13.58 -2.69
N GLN A 136 -16.20 -13.27 -1.46
CA GLN A 136 -17.26 -13.96 -0.74
C GLN A 136 -18.32 -12.96 -0.29
N ASN A 137 -19.53 -13.46 0.01
CA ASN A 137 -20.64 -12.66 0.57
C ASN A 137 -20.89 -11.37 -0.22
N ILE A 138 -21.02 -11.50 -1.54
CA ILE A 138 -21.26 -10.35 -2.42
C ILE A 138 -22.72 -9.93 -2.27
N GLU A 139 -22.92 -8.73 -1.74
CA GLU A 139 -24.23 -8.17 -1.43
C GLU A 139 -24.42 -6.84 -2.16
N TYR A 140 -25.58 -6.66 -2.81
CA TYR A 140 -25.93 -5.39 -3.44
C TYR A 140 -26.18 -4.33 -2.36
N LEU A 141 -25.57 -3.15 -2.54
CA LEU A 141 -25.74 -2.02 -1.63
C LEU A 141 -26.68 -0.97 -2.21
N THR A 142 -26.37 -0.45 -3.40
CA THR A 142 -27.16 0.62 -4.03
C THR A 142 -26.81 0.79 -5.51
N LYS A 143 -27.59 1.60 -6.21
CA LYS A 143 -27.35 2.02 -7.59
C LYS A 143 -27.48 3.53 -7.67
N GLY A 144 -26.52 4.19 -8.31
CA GLY A 144 -26.51 5.63 -8.50
C GLY A 144 -25.62 6.02 -9.67
N GLY A 145 -26.02 7.05 -10.41
CA GLY A 145 -25.34 7.43 -11.66
C GLY A 145 -25.28 6.24 -12.63
N PHE A 146 -24.07 5.87 -13.06
CA PHE A 146 -23.77 4.80 -14.03
C PHE A 146 -23.15 3.56 -13.38
N SER A 147 -23.41 3.32 -12.09
CA SER A 147 -22.78 2.21 -11.37
C SER A 147 -23.68 1.56 -10.35
N GLU A 148 -23.52 0.25 -10.22
CA GLU A 148 -24.07 -0.55 -9.12
C GLU A 148 -22.97 -0.79 -8.09
N ILE A 149 -23.27 -0.58 -6.82
CA ILE A 149 -22.34 -0.73 -5.71
C ILE A 149 -22.71 -1.98 -4.94
N TYR A 150 -21.70 -2.80 -4.64
CA TYR A 150 -21.82 -4.00 -3.85
C TYR A 150 -20.80 -3.96 -2.70
N MET A 151 -21.04 -4.74 -1.67
CA MET A 151 -20.07 -5.07 -0.64
C MET A 151 -19.67 -6.54 -0.78
N ALA A 152 -18.43 -6.87 -0.44
CA ALA A 152 -17.94 -8.24 -0.45
C ALA A 152 -16.82 -8.42 0.57
N ILE A 153 -16.48 -9.68 0.85
CA ILE A 153 -15.25 -10.05 1.57
C ILE A 153 -14.23 -10.51 0.55
N TRP A 154 -13.08 -9.85 0.50
CA TRP A 154 -11.94 -10.31 -0.27
C TRP A 154 -11.05 -11.18 0.60
N ILE A 155 -10.96 -12.48 0.29
CA ILE A 155 -10.33 -13.51 1.13
C ILE A 155 -8.84 -13.21 1.38
N ASP A 156 -8.13 -12.84 0.32
CA ASP A 156 -6.71 -12.57 0.37
C ASP A 156 -6.40 -11.20 0.99
N GLY A 157 -7.27 -10.21 0.75
CA GLY A 157 -7.05 -8.83 1.16
C GLY A 157 -5.86 -8.17 0.48
N TYR A 158 -5.66 -6.89 0.82
CA TYR A 158 -4.60 -6.07 0.24
C TYR A 158 -3.22 -6.38 0.83
N PHE A 159 -2.16 -5.96 0.15
CA PHE A 159 -0.80 -6.11 0.65
C PHE A 159 -0.50 -5.11 1.77
N ILE A 160 0.12 -5.58 2.86
CA ILE A 160 0.40 -4.76 4.06
C ILE A 160 1.89 -4.46 4.24
N GLY A 161 2.74 -5.10 3.42
CA GLY A 161 4.18 -4.93 3.47
C GLY A 161 4.93 -6.02 2.72
N TRP A 162 6.25 -5.95 2.79
CA TRP A 162 7.18 -6.93 2.22
C TRP A 162 7.70 -7.87 3.32
N ASN A 163 7.90 -9.14 3.00
CA ASN A 163 8.65 -10.08 3.82
C ASN A 163 10.04 -10.27 3.20
N THR A 164 11.08 -9.72 3.83
CA THR A 164 12.46 -9.81 3.33
C THR A 164 12.98 -11.24 3.30
N GLU A 165 12.73 -12.03 4.35
CA GLU A 165 13.20 -13.43 4.45
C GLU A 165 12.59 -14.32 3.36
N ARG A 166 11.29 -14.19 3.14
CA ARG A 166 10.55 -14.99 2.16
C ARG A 166 10.52 -14.38 0.77
N GLN A 167 11.05 -13.17 0.60
CA GLN A 167 11.00 -12.36 -0.62
C GLN A 167 9.60 -12.32 -1.27
N GLN A 168 8.58 -12.03 -0.45
CA GLN A 168 7.19 -12.00 -0.91
C GLN A 168 6.37 -10.91 -0.22
N LEU A 169 5.34 -10.42 -0.90
CA LEU A 169 4.38 -9.50 -0.31
C LEU A 169 3.53 -10.20 0.76
N LYS A 170 3.34 -9.53 1.91
CA LYS A 170 2.46 -9.95 2.99
C LYS A 170 1.05 -9.44 2.70
N ARG A 171 0.05 -10.30 2.85
CA ARG A 171 -1.36 -9.94 2.71
C ARG A 171 -2.02 -9.71 4.07
N TYR A 172 -3.03 -8.84 4.09
CA TYR A 172 -3.85 -8.59 5.29
C TYR A 172 -4.70 -9.82 5.67
N GLY A 173 -5.14 -10.59 4.68
CA GLY A 173 -6.19 -11.59 4.85
C GLY A 173 -7.58 -10.99 4.66
N ALA A 174 -8.61 -11.75 5.05
CA ALA A 174 -10.00 -11.43 4.77
C ALA A 174 -10.36 -9.98 5.17
N HIS A 175 -10.81 -9.20 4.19
CA HIS A 175 -11.15 -7.79 4.39
C HIS A 175 -12.43 -7.42 3.64
N GLY A 176 -13.27 -6.60 4.25
CA GLY A 176 -14.45 -6.05 3.60
C GLY A 176 -14.05 -5.05 2.51
N VAL A 177 -14.63 -5.19 1.33
CA VAL A 177 -14.37 -4.33 0.17
C VAL A 177 -15.67 -3.80 -0.41
N VAL A 178 -15.59 -2.61 -1.00
CA VAL A 178 -16.66 -2.06 -1.83
C VAL A 178 -16.33 -2.36 -3.28
N LEU A 179 -17.28 -2.94 -3.98
CA LEU A 179 -17.20 -3.27 -5.39
C LEU A 179 -18.07 -2.29 -6.17
N LYS A 180 -17.50 -1.66 -7.19
CA LYS A 180 -18.23 -0.78 -8.11
C LYS A 180 -18.32 -1.48 -9.46
N ARG A 181 -19.54 -1.84 -9.86
CA ARG A 181 -19.84 -2.38 -11.19
C ARG A 181 -20.02 -1.25 -12.18
N LEU A 182 -19.35 -1.33 -13.31
CA LEU A 182 -19.56 -0.43 -14.43
C LEU A 182 -20.58 -1.05 -15.39
N GLU A 183 -21.54 -0.24 -15.86
CA GLU A 183 -22.60 -0.73 -16.76
C GLU A 183 -22.14 -0.84 -18.23
N ASN A 184 -21.05 -0.17 -18.64
CA ASN A 184 -20.51 -0.20 -20.00
C ASN A 184 -18.98 -0.06 -20.01
N VAL A 185 -18.25 -1.18 -20.01
CA VAL A 185 -16.78 -1.14 -20.16
C VAL A 185 -16.33 -0.79 -21.56
N GLU A 186 -17.15 -1.01 -22.58
CA GLU A 186 -16.83 -0.58 -23.95
C GLU A 186 -16.65 0.95 -24.09
N ASN A 187 -17.19 1.72 -23.13
CA ASN A 187 -16.98 3.18 -23.01
C ASN A 187 -16.00 3.57 -21.90
N ALA A 188 -15.27 2.62 -21.31
CA ALA A 188 -14.19 2.88 -20.37
C ALA A 188 -13.03 3.55 -21.12
N ASN A 189 -13.16 4.86 -21.27
CA ASN A 189 -12.15 5.70 -21.90
C ASN A 189 -10.86 5.73 -21.05
N GLN A 190 -9.81 6.34 -21.59
CA GLN A 190 -8.54 6.56 -20.89
C GLN A 190 -8.68 7.24 -19.51
N ASN A 191 -9.79 7.96 -19.24
CA ASN A 191 -10.00 8.66 -17.96
C ASN A 191 -10.35 7.69 -16.82
N TRP A 192 -11.10 6.59 -17.07
CA TRP A 192 -11.30 5.52 -16.07
C TRP A 192 -9.96 4.83 -15.74
N ILE A 193 -9.14 4.65 -16.76
CA ILE A 193 -7.82 4.02 -16.69
C ILE A 193 -6.86 4.87 -15.85
N GLU A 194 -6.86 6.20 -16.04
CA GLU A 194 -6.11 7.13 -15.19
C GLU A 194 -6.61 7.15 -13.75
N GLU A 195 -7.92 6.99 -13.53
CA GLU A 195 -8.52 6.86 -12.20
C GLU A 195 -7.98 5.64 -11.45
N VAL A 196 -7.76 4.51 -12.13
CA VAL A 196 -7.21 3.27 -11.53
C VAL A 196 -5.77 3.46 -11.04
N CYS A 197 -4.89 4.08 -11.85
CA CYS A 197 -3.52 4.36 -11.42
C CYS A 197 -3.44 5.49 -10.36
N ASN A 198 -4.33 6.49 -10.41
CA ASN A 198 -4.25 7.68 -9.54
C ASN A 198 -5.03 7.55 -8.22
N LEU A 199 -6.11 6.76 -8.18
CA LEU A 199 -6.97 6.60 -6.99
C LEU A 199 -6.79 5.27 -6.25
N ASN A 200 -5.81 4.44 -6.63
CA ASN A 200 -5.53 3.14 -5.98
C ASN A 200 -6.72 2.16 -6.03
N ILE A 201 -7.50 2.21 -7.12
CA ILE A 201 -8.66 1.33 -7.32
C ILE A 201 -8.17 -0.07 -7.73
N LYS A 202 -8.73 -1.12 -7.12
CA LYS A 202 -8.48 -2.53 -7.47
C LYS A 202 -9.60 -3.06 -8.36
N THR A 203 -9.27 -3.92 -9.32
CA THR A 203 -10.19 -4.34 -10.40
C THR A 203 -10.56 -5.83 -10.27
N VAL A 204 -11.78 -6.23 -10.69
CA VAL A 204 -12.34 -7.58 -10.47
C VAL A 204 -13.02 -8.13 -11.74
N ASP A 205 -12.86 -9.43 -11.99
CA ASP A 205 -13.41 -10.25 -13.10
C ASP A 205 -14.83 -9.93 -13.58
N LYS A 206 -15.79 -9.71 -12.69
CA LYS A 206 -17.23 -9.76 -13.03
C LYS A 206 -17.91 -8.39 -13.07
N LEU A 207 -17.12 -7.32 -12.97
CA LEU A 207 -17.56 -5.94 -12.96
C LEU A 207 -17.18 -5.20 -14.25
N ILE A 208 -16.75 -5.98 -15.24
CA ILE A 208 -16.35 -5.58 -16.58
C ILE A 208 -17.23 -6.30 -17.60
#